data_AF-A0A5N5T7E9-F1
#
_entry.id   AF-A0A5N5T7E9-F1
#
_cell.length_a   1.000
_cell.length_b   1.000
_cell.length_c   1.000
_cell.angle_alpha   90.00
_cell.angle_beta   90.00
_cell.angle_gamma   90.00
#
_symmetry.space_group_name_H-M   'P 1'
#
loop_
_entity.id
_entity.type
_entity.pdbx_description
1 polymer ?
#
loop_
_entity_poly.entity_id
_entity_poly.type
_entity_poly.pdbx_seq_one_letter_code
_entity_poly.pdbx_strand_id
1 'polypeptide(L)'
;MVTIKSEQDEIVFGGDLPSDNYVANAIKYIKRKYKNPIFIAISDDVKRLKKILKKEKNISTPEVDMAILSFCNHSIFTLGTYGFWASYLAGGEVLYADM
;
A
#
# COMPACT_ATOMS: atom_id res chain seq x y z
N MET A 1 -1.33 0.98 -0.46
CA MET A 1 -0.04 0.26 -0.29
C MET A 1 -0.16 -1.10 -0.93
N VAL A 2 0.51 -1.28 -2.08
CA VAL A 2 0.63 -2.59 -2.75
C VAL A 2 1.90 -3.24 -2.25
N THR A 3 1.75 -4.26 -1.41
CA THR A 3 2.84 -5.08 -0.88
C THR A 3 3.07 -6.27 -1.83
N ILE A 4 4.31 -6.46 -2.26
CA ILE A 4 4.84 -7.71 -2.81
C ILE A 4 5.87 -8.20 -1.80
N LYS A 5 5.52 -9.18 -0.97
CA LYS A 5 6.46 -9.94 -0.15
C LYS A 5 7.13 -11.01 -1.03
N SER A 6 8.44 -11.11 -0.87
CA SER A 6 9.17 -12.36 -1.10
C SER A 6 10.15 -12.49 0.06
N GLU A 7 9.95 -13.54 0.85
CA GLU A 7 10.83 -14.15 1.87
C GLU A 7 11.79 -13.25 2.68
N GLN A 8 11.44 -13.04 3.95
CA GLN A 8 12.39 -13.14 5.08
C GLN A 8 11.67 -13.16 6.44
N ASP A 9 12.22 -13.97 7.36
CA ASP A 9 11.67 -14.30 8.67
C ASP A 9 11.58 -13.09 9.61
N GLU A 10 10.34 -12.72 9.98
CA GLU A 10 10.04 -11.79 11.07
C GLU A 10 9.26 -12.54 12.16
N ILE A 11 9.57 -12.27 13.43
CA ILE A 11 8.88 -12.86 14.58
C ILE A 11 7.43 -12.37 14.60
N VAL A 12 6.51 -13.25 14.17
CA VAL A 12 5.07 -12.97 14.08
C VAL A 12 4.43 -13.09 15.46
N PHE A 13 4.01 -11.96 16.05
CA PHE A 13 3.03 -11.98 17.14
C PHE A 13 1.64 -12.27 16.55
N GLY A 14 1.26 -13.56 16.47
CA GLY A 14 -0.13 -14.07 16.48
C GLY A 14 -1.20 -13.45 15.56
N GLY A 15 -0.85 -12.70 14.53
CA GLY A 15 -1.78 -12.21 13.51
C GLY A 15 -1.22 -12.52 12.13
N ASP A 16 -1.96 -13.28 11.33
CA ASP A 16 -1.54 -13.61 9.97
C ASP A 16 -1.46 -12.32 9.14
N LEU A 17 -0.25 -11.98 8.67
CA LEU A 17 -0.09 -10.91 7.68
C LEU A 17 -0.93 -11.28 6.45
N PRO A 18 -1.71 -10.34 5.87
CA PRO A 18 -2.43 -10.64 4.67
C PRO A 18 -1.49 -11.13 3.58
N SER A 19 -1.77 -12.34 3.09
CA SER A 19 -0.97 -12.99 2.06
C SER A 19 -0.81 -12.08 0.83
N ASP A 20 0.30 -12.23 0.10
CA ASP A 20 0.52 -11.50 -1.17
C ASP A 20 -0.64 -11.64 -2.17
N ASN A 21 -1.41 -12.73 -2.03
CA ASN A 21 -2.63 -12.97 -2.78
C ASN A 21 -3.69 -11.88 -2.56
N TYR A 22 -3.79 -11.30 -1.36
CA TYR A 22 -4.75 -10.24 -1.07
C TYR A 22 -4.54 -9.03 -1.98
N VAL A 23 -3.31 -8.51 -2.01
CA VAL A 23 -2.97 -7.31 -2.78
C VAL A 23 -3.13 -7.56 -4.28
N ALA A 24 -2.67 -8.72 -4.76
CA ALA A 24 -2.84 -9.12 -6.15
C ALA A 24 -4.31 -9.20 -6.56
N ASN A 25 -5.16 -9.78 -5.69
CA ASN A 25 -6.60 -9.88 -5.92
C ASN A 25 -7.29 -8.51 -5.88
N ALA A 26 -6.89 -7.63 -4.97
CA ALA A 26 -7.41 -6.26 -4.86
C ALA A 26 -7.07 -5.42 -6.11
N ILE A 27 -5.84 -5.52 -6.62
CA ILE A 27 -5.47 -4.88 -7.90
C ILE A 27 -6.30 -5.43 -9.05
N LYS A 28 -6.48 -6.75 -9.12
CA LYS A 28 -7.31 -7.39 -10.16
C LYS A 28 -8.75 -6.91 -10.09
N TYR A 29 -9.29 -6.73 -8.89
CA TYR A 29 -10.61 -6.13 -8.68
C TYR A 29 -10.69 -4.70 -9.23
N ILE A 30 -9.76 -3.82 -8.85
CA ILE A 30 -9.72 -2.42 -9.32
C ILE A 30 -9.59 -2.35 -10.85
N LYS A 31 -8.69 -3.15 -11.45
CA LYS A 31 -8.51 -3.20 -12.91
C LYS A 31 -9.75 -3.66 -13.67
N ARG A 32 -10.58 -4.52 -13.06
CA ARG A 32 -11.83 -4.99 -13.68
C ARG A 32 -12.95 -3.96 -13.53
N LYS A 33 -12.97 -3.20 -12.42
CA LYS A 33 -14.03 -2.25 -12.10
C LYS A 33 -13.81 -0.88 -12.73
N TYR A 34 -12.57 -0.41 -12.81
CA TYR A 34 -12.22 0.93 -13.28
C TYR A 34 -11.39 0.85 -14.58
N LYS A 35 -11.66 1.77 -15.52
CA LYS A 35 -10.94 1.85 -16.80
C LYS A 35 -9.63 2.62 -16.59
N ASN A 36 -8.51 2.03 -17.01
CA ASN A 36 -7.17 2.62 -16.96
C ASN A 36 -6.76 3.19 -15.57
N PRO A 37 -6.82 2.40 -14.48
CA PRO A 37 -6.44 2.88 -13.16
C PRO A 37 -4.93 3.14 -13.05
N ILE A 38 -4.57 4.23 -12.39
CA ILE A 38 -3.19 4.54 -11.98
C ILE A 38 -3.01 4.06 -10.54
N PHE A 39 -1.93 3.33 -10.28
CA PHE A 39 -1.60 2.84 -8.94
C PHE A 39 -0.44 3.62 -8.36
N ILE A 40 -0.66 4.18 -7.17
CA ILE A 40 0.38 4.81 -6.35
C ILE A 40 0.68 3.87 -5.18
N ALA A 41 1.95 3.49 -5.03
CA ALA A 41 2.41 2.60 -3.97
C ALA A 41 3.41 3.32 -3.08
N ILE A 42 3.17 3.25 -1.77
CA ILE A 42 4.02 3.80 -0.72
C ILE A 42 4.34 2.65 0.23
N SER A 43 5.60 2.58 0.68
CA SER A 43 6.12 1.54 1.58
C SER A 43 7.19 2.11 2.48
N ASP A 44 7.20 1.65 3.73
CA ASP A 44 8.21 1.91 4.75
C ASP A 44 9.44 0.97 4.62
N ASP A 45 9.47 0.06 3.65
CA ASP A 45 10.66 -0.73 3.32
C ASP A 45 11.73 0.15 2.64
N VAL A 46 12.42 0.91 3.49
CA VAL A 46 13.50 1.83 3.13
C VAL A 46 14.63 1.09 2.40
N LYS A 47 14.89 -0.20 2.70
CA LYS A 47 15.98 -0.96 2.07
C LYS A 47 15.69 -1.21 0.60
N ARG A 48 14.48 -1.67 0.29
CA ARG A 48 14.03 -1.91 -1.08
C ARG A 48 13.85 -0.61 -1.85
N LEU A 49 13.28 0.41 -1.22
CA LEU A 49 13.08 1.72 -1.84
C LEU A 49 14.42 2.37 -2.21
N LYS A 50 15.44 2.30 -1.34
CA LYS A 50 16.81 2.75 -1.66
C LYS A 50 17.44 2.00 -2.82
N LYS A 51 17.10 0.73 -3.05
CA LYS A 51 17.60 -0.05 -4.20
C LYS A 51 16.96 0.40 -5.51
N ILE A 52 15.68 0.80 -5.48
CA ILE A 52 14.93 1.27 -6.64
C ILE A 52 15.30 2.73 -6.97
N LEU A 53 15.41 3.60 -5.96
CA LEU A 53 15.66 5.03 -6.10
C LEU A 53 17.14 5.41 -6.07
N LYS A 54 18.08 4.49 -6.33
CA LYS A 54 19.53 4.71 -6.17
C LYS A 54 20.09 5.99 -6.79
N LYS A 55 19.44 6.54 -7.82
CA LYS A 55 19.87 7.75 -8.55
C LYS A 55 18.94 8.95 -8.36
N GLU A 56 17.82 8.76 -7.68
CA GLU A 56 16.77 9.78 -7.55
C GLU A 56 16.76 10.36 -6.14
N LYS A 57 16.53 11.67 -6.04
CA LYS A 57 16.34 12.31 -4.75
C LYS A 57 15.02 11.84 -4.17
N ASN A 58 15.05 11.17 -3.02
CA ASN A 58 13.82 10.80 -2.33
C ASN A 58 13.20 12.05 -1.70
N ILE A 59 12.05 12.48 -2.20
CA ILE A 59 11.27 13.65 -1.71
C ILE A 59 10.12 13.19 -0.80
N SER A 60 9.90 11.88 -0.67
CA SER A 60 8.79 11.31 0.07
C SER A 60 9.09 11.34 1.58
N THR A 61 8.29 12.12 2.30
CA THR A 61 8.18 12.09 3.77
C THR A 61 6.82 11.49 4.14
N PRO A 62 6.65 10.95 5.35
CA PRO A 62 5.37 10.34 5.76
C PRO A 62 4.16 11.27 5.61
N GLU A 63 4.35 12.58 5.79
CA GLU A 63 3.30 13.60 5.63
C GLU A 63 2.94 13.81 4.15
N VAL A 64 3.95 13.89 3.28
CA VAL A 64 3.75 14.01 1.82
C VAL A 64 3.07 12.76 1.28
N ASP A 65 3.51 11.59 1.75
CA ASP A 65 2.93 10.30 1.39
C ASP A 65 1.45 10.22 1.79
N MET A 66 1.10 10.69 2.99
CA MET A 66 -0.27 10.68 3.47
C MET A 66 -1.14 11.64 2.65
N ALA A 67 -0.61 12.82 2.33
CA ALA A 67 -1.29 13.78 1.46
C ALA A 67 -1.56 13.15 0.08
N ILE A 68 -0.55 12.53 -0.55
CA ILE A 68 -0.71 11.86 -1.85
C ILE A 68 -1.80 10.78 -1.78
N LEU A 69 -1.77 9.93 -0.76
CA LEU A 69 -2.77 8.87 -0.60
C LEU A 69 -4.19 9.42 -0.34
N SER A 70 -4.30 10.54 0.38
CA SER A 70 -5.60 11.21 0.64
C SER A 70 -6.24 11.81 -0.62
N PHE A 71 -5.46 12.01 -1.70
CA PHE A 71 -5.99 12.46 -2.99
C PHE A 71 -6.35 11.30 -3.92
N CYS A 72 -6.06 10.04 -3.56
CA CYS A 72 -6.45 8.89 -4.37
C CYS A 72 -7.97 8.65 -4.32
N ASN A 73 -8.56 8.19 -5.42
CA ASN A 73 -10.00 7.90 -5.47
C ASN A 73 -10.39 6.60 -4.77
N HIS A 74 -9.45 5.67 -4.62
CA HIS A 74 -9.65 4.35 -4.01
C HIS A 74 -8.39 3.93 -3.26
N SER A 75 -8.57 3.18 -2.20
CA SER A 75 -7.48 2.78 -1.32
C SER A 75 -7.42 1.27 -1.16
N ILE A 76 -6.21 0.73 -1.20
CA ILE A 76 -5.91 -0.66 -0.84
C ILE A 76 -4.87 -0.60 0.26
N PHE A 77 -5.15 -1.20 1.42
CA PHE A 77 -4.14 -1.33 2.48
C PHE A 77 -4.25 -2.69 3.17
N THR A 78 -3.17 -3.10 3.83
CA THR A 78 -3.11 -4.36 4.56
C THR A 78 -3.60 -4.17 5.98
N LEU A 79 -2.71 -3.74 6.88
CA LEU A 79 -2.98 -3.47 8.28
C LEU A 79 -2.18 -2.24 8.71
N GLY A 80 -2.72 -1.49 9.66
CA GLY A 80 -2.03 -0.36 10.27
C GLY A 80 -2.79 0.96 10.20
N THR A 81 -2.52 1.82 11.18
CA THR A 81 -3.16 3.14 11.36
C THR A 81 -2.87 4.08 10.20
N TYR A 82 -1.69 4.00 9.60
CA TYR A 82 -1.29 4.83 8.46
C TYR A 82 -2.19 4.59 7.24
N GLY A 83 -2.40 3.32 6.87
CA GLY A 83 -3.30 2.93 5.78
C GLY A 83 -4.76 3.27 6.06
N PHE A 84 -5.20 3.09 7.31
CA PHE A 84 -6.52 3.49 7.76
C PHE A 84 -6.77 4.99 7.57
N TRP A 85 -5.91 5.85 8.12
CA TRP A 85 -6.09 7.31 8.05
C TRP A 85 -6.00 7.84 6.62
N ALA A 86 -5.04 7.34 5.85
CA ALA A 86 -4.93 7.71 4.43
C ALA A 86 -6.20 7.36 3.64
N SER A 87 -6.79 6.18 3.90
CA SER A 87 -8.01 5.72 3.23
C SER A 87 -9.25 6.48 3.70
N TYR A 88 -9.32 6.77 5.00
CA TYR A 88 -10.39 7.58 5.59
C TYR A 88 -10.41 8.98 4.99
N LEU A 89 -9.25 9.62 4.84
CA LEU A 89 -9.12 10.95 4.25
C LEU A 89 -9.42 10.96 2.74
N ALA A 90 -9.13 9.86 2.04
CA ALA A 90 -9.43 9.70 0.62
C ALA A 90 -10.95 9.66 0.30
N GLY A 91 -11.78 9.19 1.23
CA GLY A 91 -13.24 9.14 1.07
C GLY A 91 -13.75 8.20 -0.03
N GLY A 92 -12.88 7.34 -0.54
CA GLY A 92 -13.12 6.44 -1.65
C GLY A 92 -13.55 5.03 -1.25
N GLU A 93 -13.63 4.14 -2.25
CA GLU A 93 -13.72 2.70 -1.98
C GLU A 93 -12.43 2.20 -1.33
N VAL A 94 -12.58 1.52 -0.20
CA VAL A 94 -11.46 1.01 0.60
C VAL A 94 -11.49 -0.52 0.59
N LEU A 95 -10.44 -1.11 0.06
CA LEU A 95 -10.14 -2.52 0.23
C LEU A 95 -9.14 -2.65 1.37
N TYR A 96 -9.50 -3.37 2.43
CA TYR A 96 -8.61 -3.77 3.51
C TYR A 96 -8.61 -5.28 3.66
N ALA A 97 -7.56 -5.84 4.25
CA ALA A 97 -7.52 -7.26 4.55
C ALA A 97 -8.31 -7.53 5.83
N ASP A 98 -9.32 -8.39 5.73
CA ASP A 98 -9.97 -8.95 6.93
C ASP A 98 -9.06 -10.05 7.50
N MET A 99 -8.86 -10.04 8.82
CA MET A 99 -8.08 -11.05 9.55
C MET A 99 -8.99 -12.17 10.04
#